data_AF-A0A2C9LD18-F1
#
_entry.id   AF-A0A2C9LD18-F1
#
_cell.length_a   1.000
_cell.length_b   1.000
_cell.length_c   1.000
_cell.angle_alpha   90.00
_cell.angle_beta   90.00
_cell.angle_gamma   90.00
#
_symmetry.space_group_name_H-M   'P 1'
#
loop_
_entity.id
_entity.type
_entity.pdbx_description
1 polymer ?
#
loop_
_entity_poly.entity_id
_entity_poly.type
_entity_poly.pdbx_seq_one_letter_code
_entity_poly.pdbx_strand_id
1 'polypeptide(L)'
;MKATIIIFFFITFAHLSSENCNIIMCNLKGKSLKQSRLTSADIDTTVCPYLTISFAEFDNDALVVDKQVSETFPWMWVAKAKNPNFKVVLCFYNAVGVEEFYDMYRTPEKRLKFIPLLVTYLRNNKFDGVQVELAVGYGLWSPLRYNIDRWADFME
;
A
#
# COMPACT_ATOMS: atom_id res chain seq x y z
N MET A 1 20.55 40.94 -26.47
CA MET A 1 21.14 39.81 -25.71
C MET A 1 20.42 39.59 -24.36
N LYS A 2 19.08 39.61 -24.32
CA LYS A 2 18.27 39.39 -23.09
C LYS A 2 17.03 38.50 -23.31
N ALA A 3 16.53 38.39 -24.55
CA ALA A 3 15.39 37.52 -24.88
C ALA A 3 15.75 36.02 -24.94
N THR A 4 16.98 35.67 -25.33
CA THR A 4 17.42 34.28 -25.52
C THR A 4 17.54 33.48 -24.21
N ILE A 5 17.84 34.17 -23.10
CA ILE A 5 18.01 33.53 -21.78
C ILE A 5 16.65 33.13 -21.18
N ILE A 6 15.60 33.90 -21.44
CA ILE A 6 14.25 33.64 -20.90
C ILE A 6 13.61 32.42 -21.58
N ILE A 7 13.86 32.24 -22.88
CA ILE A 7 13.33 31.11 -23.65
C ILE A 7 13.95 29.78 -23.20
N PHE A 8 15.26 29.75 -22.90
CA PHE A 8 15.94 28.55 -22.42
C PHE A 8 15.38 28.08 -21.06
N PHE A 9 15.05 29.01 -20.16
CA PHE A 9 14.51 28.70 -18.84
C PHE A 9 13.12 28.03 -18.89
N PHE A 10 12.26 28.46 -19.83
CA PHE A 10 10.93 27.86 -20.03
C PHE A 10 11.00 26.45 -20.64
N ILE A 11 11.95 26.19 -21.54
CA ILE A 11 12.11 24.86 -22.16
C ILE A 11 12.63 23.83 -21.14
N THR A 12 13.52 24.22 -20.22
CA THR A 12 13.95 23.34 -19.12
C THR A 12 12.85 23.03 -18.11
N PHE A 13 11.96 23.97 -17.81
CA PHE A 13 10.82 23.71 -16.91
C PHE A 13 9.76 22.80 -17.55
N ALA A 14 9.53 22.90 -18.86
CA ALA A 14 8.60 22.02 -19.57
C ALA A 14 9.09 20.56 -19.63
N HIS A 15 10.40 20.33 -19.73
CA HIS A 15 10.95 18.96 -19.74
C HIS A 15 10.93 18.25 -18.39
N LEU A 16 10.96 18.96 -17.26
CA LEU A 16 10.79 18.35 -15.93
C LEU A 16 9.36 17.91 -15.62
N SER A 17 8.37 18.44 -16.35
CA SER A 17 6.94 18.18 -16.12
C SER A 17 6.43 16.93 -16.86
N SER A 18 7.24 16.31 -17.71
CA SER A 18 6.80 15.30 -18.68
C SER A 18 7.67 14.04 -18.68
N GLU A 19 8.12 13.59 -17.51
CA GLU A 19 8.42 12.17 -17.39
C GLU A 19 7.08 11.43 -17.29
N ASN A 20 6.77 10.59 -18.27
CA ASN A 20 5.67 9.64 -18.18
C ASN A 20 5.92 8.74 -16.97
N CYS A 21 5.35 9.09 -15.81
CA CYS A 21 5.45 8.35 -14.57
C CYS A 21 4.62 7.06 -14.68
N ASN A 22 5.16 6.08 -15.38
CA ASN A 22 4.55 4.77 -15.53
C ASN A 22 4.90 3.92 -14.30
N ILE A 23 4.06 3.98 -13.27
CA ILE A 23 4.20 3.11 -12.09
C ILE A 23 3.64 1.73 -12.44
N ILE A 24 4.50 0.72 -12.47
CA ILE A 24 4.08 -0.68 -12.50
C ILE A 24 4.01 -1.19 -11.06
N MET A 25 2.80 -1.48 -10.62
CA MET A 25 2.54 -2.05 -9.30
C MET A 25 2.03 -3.48 -9.43
N CYS A 26 2.79 -4.43 -8.88
CA CYS A 26 2.46 -5.84 -8.89
C CYS A 26 1.83 -6.24 -7.55
N ASN A 27 0.86 -7.15 -7.58
CA ASN A 27 0.16 -7.62 -6.39
C ASN A 27 0.56 -9.05 -6.07
N LEU A 28 1.16 -9.25 -4.90
CA LEU A 28 1.51 -10.54 -4.35
C LEU A 28 0.52 -10.93 -3.26
N LYS A 29 -0.28 -11.96 -3.54
CA LYS A 29 -1.15 -12.57 -2.53
C LYS A 29 -0.37 -13.71 -1.87
N GLY A 30 -0.03 -13.58 -0.58
CA GLY A 30 0.74 -14.59 0.14
C GLY A 30 0.11 -15.99 0.07
N LYS A 31 -1.22 -16.06 0.11
CA LYS A 31 -1.98 -17.32 -0.09
C LYS A 31 -1.76 -17.94 -1.48
N SER A 32 -1.66 -17.10 -2.52
CA SER A 32 -1.44 -17.57 -3.90
C SER A 32 -0.05 -18.15 -4.10
N LEU A 33 0.97 -17.66 -3.37
CA LEU A 33 2.31 -18.27 -3.40
C LEU A 33 2.24 -19.76 -3.00
N LYS A 34 1.58 -20.08 -1.88
CA LYS A 34 1.43 -21.47 -1.41
C LYS A 34 0.64 -22.37 -2.36
N GLN A 35 -0.31 -21.80 -3.11
CA GLN A 35 -1.13 -22.54 -4.08
C GLN A 35 -0.45 -22.69 -5.44
N SER A 36 0.63 -21.95 -5.67
CA SER A 36 1.41 -21.97 -6.89
C SER A 36 2.73 -22.73 -6.68
N ARG A 37 3.50 -22.91 -7.77
CA ARG A 37 4.91 -23.33 -7.68
C ARG A 37 5.88 -22.14 -7.59
N LEU A 38 5.35 -20.94 -7.40
CA LEU A 38 6.12 -19.70 -7.33
C LEU A 38 6.48 -19.40 -5.87
N THR A 39 7.62 -18.77 -5.71
CA THR A 39 8.17 -18.26 -4.45
C THR A 39 8.46 -16.77 -4.60
N SER A 40 8.77 -16.11 -3.49
CA SER A 40 9.18 -14.71 -3.55
C SER A 40 10.49 -14.52 -4.36
N ALA A 41 11.31 -15.55 -4.50
CA ALA A 41 12.53 -15.51 -5.32
C ALA A 41 12.26 -15.40 -6.83
N ASP A 42 11.05 -15.77 -7.28
CA ASP A 42 10.66 -15.69 -8.69
C ASP A 42 10.19 -14.28 -9.11
N ILE A 43 10.18 -13.33 -8.16
CA ILE A 43 9.75 -11.94 -8.41
C ILE A 43 10.93 -11.13 -8.96
N ASP A 44 10.80 -10.67 -10.21
CA ASP A 44 11.73 -9.72 -10.80
C ASP A 44 11.41 -8.29 -10.32
N THR A 45 12.27 -7.77 -9.44
CA THR A 45 12.14 -6.42 -8.85
C THR A 45 12.34 -5.27 -9.85
N THR A 46 12.83 -5.54 -11.06
CA THR A 46 12.98 -4.53 -12.12
C THR A 46 11.72 -4.39 -12.97
N VAL A 47 10.99 -5.50 -13.14
CA VAL A 47 9.67 -5.52 -13.80
C VAL A 47 8.58 -5.02 -12.84
N CYS A 48 8.68 -5.39 -11.56
CA CYS A 48 7.76 -4.99 -10.50
C CYS A 48 8.47 -4.04 -9.51
N PRO A 49 8.72 -2.76 -9.88
CA PRO A 49 9.39 -1.82 -8.99
C PRO A 49 8.57 -1.48 -7.75
N TYR A 50 7.23 -1.62 -7.81
CA TYR A 50 6.34 -1.54 -6.67
C TYR A 50 5.64 -2.89 -6.49
N LEU A 51 5.76 -3.46 -5.30
CA LEU A 51 5.10 -4.72 -4.94
C LEU A 51 4.17 -4.49 -3.75
N THR A 52 2.88 -4.70 -3.96
CA THR A 52 1.93 -4.79 -2.85
C THR A 52 1.89 -6.23 -2.35
N ILE A 53 1.99 -6.45 -1.04
CA ILE A 53 1.87 -7.79 -0.44
C ILE A 53 0.63 -7.82 0.45
N SER A 54 -0.29 -8.76 0.16
CA SER A 54 -1.55 -8.95 0.89
C SER A 54 -1.57 -10.29 1.62
N PHE A 55 -2.16 -10.40 2.82
CA PHE A 55 -3.12 -9.47 3.46
C PHE A 55 -2.72 -9.10 4.89
N ALA A 56 -2.97 -7.84 5.27
CA ALA A 56 -3.12 -7.40 6.65
C ALA A 56 -4.55 -6.87 6.85
N GLU A 57 -5.13 -7.05 8.03
CA GLU A 57 -6.51 -6.65 8.35
C GLU A 57 -6.61 -6.05 9.75
N PHE A 58 -7.75 -5.44 10.05
CA PHE A 58 -8.07 -4.99 11.40
C PHE A 58 -9.07 -5.96 12.01
N ASP A 59 -8.65 -6.62 13.08
CA ASP A 59 -9.43 -7.64 13.77
C ASP A 59 -9.15 -7.55 15.27
N ASN A 60 -10.18 -7.64 16.10
CA ASN A 60 -10.05 -7.62 17.57
C ASN A 60 -9.22 -6.43 18.11
N ASP A 61 -9.49 -5.23 17.62
CA ASP A 61 -8.77 -3.99 17.97
C ASP A 61 -7.26 -3.97 17.66
N ALA A 62 -6.80 -4.86 16.78
CA ALA A 62 -5.38 -5.00 16.43
C ALA A 62 -5.14 -5.07 14.91
N LEU A 63 -3.92 -4.73 14.50
CA LEU A 63 -3.42 -5.06 13.16
C LEU A 63 -3.03 -6.54 13.14
N VAL A 64 -3.72 -7.33 12.31
CA VAL A 64 -3.42 -8.74 12.09
C VAL A 64 -2.77 -8.89 10.71
N VAL A 65 -1.62 -9.57 10.66
CA VAL A 65 -0.90 -9.81 9.40
C VAL A 65 -0.84 -11.30 9.13
N ASP A 66 -1.28 -11.69 7.93
CA ASP A 66 -1.29 -13.10 7.50
C ASP A 66 0.13 -13.68 7.56
N LYS A 67 0.25 -14.90 8.09
CA LYS A 67 1.53 -15.61 8.25
C LYS A 67 2.31 -15.73 6.94
N GLN A 68 1.62 -15.88 5.81
CA GLN A 68 2.23 -15.96 4.49
C GLN A 68 2.90 -14.64 4.10
N VAL A 69 2.40 -13.50 4.59
CA VAL A 69 3.02 -12.19 4.37
C VAL A 69 4.28 -12.06 5.20
N SER A 70 4.22 -12.40 6.50
CA SER A 70 5.40 -12.30 7.38
C SER A 70 6.53 -13.27 6.99
N GLU A 71 6.19 -14.43 6.42
CA GLU A 71 7.16 -15.37 5.83
C GLU A 71 7.99 -14.74 4.68
N THR A 72 7.52 -13.66 4.04
CA THR A 72 8.26 -12.97 2.95
C THR A 72 9.29 -11.94 3.45
N PHE A 73 9.30 -11.58 4.73
CA PHE A 73 10.11 -10.46 5.22
C PHE A 73 11.61 -10.61 5.00
N PRO A 74 12.25 -11.77 5.28
CA PRO A 74 13.68 -11.93 5.05
C PRO A 74 14.06 -11.71 3.58
N TRP A 75 13.26 -12.24 2.65
CA TRP A 75 13.45 -12.03 1.22
C TRP A 75 13.27 -10.55 0.85
N MET A 76 12.21 -9.90 1.33
CA MET A 76 11.93 -8.49 1.07
C MET A 76 13.12 -7.61 1.48
N TRP A 77 13.70 -7.84 2.66
CA TRP A 77 14.84 -7.06 3.14
C TRP A 77 16.07 -7.21 2.24
N VAL A 78 16.34 -8.43 1.76
CA VAL A 78 17.45 -8.70 0.82
C VAL A 78 17.17 -8.09 -0.55
N ALA A 79 15.94 -8.22 -1.06
CA ALA A 79 15.54 -7.67 -2.34
C ALA A 79 15.70 -6.14 -2.38
N LYS A 80 15.25 -5.45 -1.33
CA LYS A 80 15.41 -3.99 -1.18
C LYS A 80 16.87 -3.56 -1.04
N ALA A 81 17.71 -4.38 -0.40
CA ALA A 81 19.14 -4.10 -0.31
C ALA A 81 19.84 -4.22 -1.68
N LYS A 82 19.40 -5.16 -2.53
CA LYS A 82 19.94 -5.35 -3.88
C LYS A 82 19.43 -4.32 -4.88
N ASN A 83 18.16 -3.91 -4.77
CA ASN A 83 17.53 -2.93 -5.63
C ASN A 83 16.88 -1.82 -4.79
N PRO A 84 17.57 -0.69 -4.54
CA PRO A 84 17.03 0.42 -3.75
C PRO A 84 15.77 1.09 -4.33
N ASN A 85 15.53 0.91 -5.64
CA ASN A 85 14.34 1.42 -6.32
C ASN A 85 13.12 0.51 -6.11
N PHE A 86 13.32 -0.72 -5.64
CA PHE A 86 12.23 -1.64 -5.31
C PHE A 86 11.51 -1.18 -4.04
N LYS A 87 10.20 -0.97 -4.15
CA LYS A 87 9.31 -0.57 -3.05
C LYS A 87 8.32 -1.67 -2.75
N VAL A 88 8.12 -1.93 -1.46
CA VAL A 88 7.15 -2.92 -0.98
C VAL A 88 6.11 -2.23 -0.09
N VAL A 89 4.85 -2.39 -0.46
CA VAL A 89 3.70 -1.78 0.17
C VAL A 89 2.87 -2.87 0.84
N LEU A 90 2.51 -2.69 2.11
CA LEU A 90 1.62 -3.62 2.79
C LEU A 90 0.18 -3.35 2.34
N CYS A 91 -0.56 -4.37 1.88
CA CYS A 91 -1.99 -4.22 1.65
C CYS A 91 -2.76 -4.42 2.96
N PHE A 92 -3.36 -3.34 3.45
CA PHE A 92 -4.34 -3.34 4.52
C PHE A 92 -5.74 -3.49 3.91
N TYR A 93 -6.27 -4.70 3.99
CA TYR A 93 -7.50 -5.15 3.35
C TYR A 93 -8.58 -5.36 4.39
N ASN A 94 -9.77 -4.82 4.16
CA ASN A 94 -10.95 -5.14 4.96
C ASN A 94 -12.17 -5.35 4.05
N ALA A 95 -13.00 -6.32 4.41
CA ALA A 95 -14.26 -6.54 3.70
C ALA A 95 -15.27 -5.45 4.04
N VAL A 96 -16.07 -5.05 3.04
CA VAL A 96 -17.20 -4.15 3.28
C VAL A 96 -18.20 -4.83 4.21
N GLY A 97 -18.58 -4.14 5.28
CA GLY A 97 -19.56 -4.61 6.26
C GLY A 97 -18.96 -5.11 7.58
N VAL A 98 -17.63 -5.18 7.69
CA VAL A 98 -16.96 -5.51 8.96
C VAL A 98 -17.13 -4.35 9.95
N GLU A 99 -17.98 -4.54 10.96
CA GLU A 99 -18.33 -3.49 11.93
C GLU A 99 -17.12 -2.98 12.70
N GLU A 100 -16.20 -3.86 13.11
CA GLU A 100 -15.01 -3.51 13.87
C GLU A 100 -14.10 -2.54 13.10
N PHE A 101 -13.88 -2.84 11.82
CA PHE A 101 -13.14 -1.96 10.92
C PHE A 101 -13.82 -0.59 10.75
N TYR A 102 -15.15 -0.58 10.64
CA TYR A 102 -15.93 0.66 10.50
C TYR A 102 -15.84 1.51 11.75
N ASP A 103 -15.99 0.90 12.92
CA ASP A 103 -15.87 1.60 14.18
C ASP A 103 -14.47 2.17 14.38
N MET A 104 -13.43 1.43 13.97
CA MET A 104 -12.04 1.88 14.00
C MET A 104 -11.85 3.19 13.23
N TYR A 105 -12.28 3.25 11.96
CA TYR A 105 -12.00 4.45 11.17
C TYR A 105 -12.99 5.60 11.44
N ARG A 106 -14.20 5.35 11.94
CA ARG A 106 -15.24 6.39 12.10
C ARG A 106 -15.00 7.38 13.22
N THR A 107 -14.31 6.96 14.29
CA THR A 107 -14.09 7.80 15.47
C THR A 107 -12.66 8.32 15.51
N PRO A 108 -12.42 9.62 15.75
CA PRO A 108 -11.07 10.16 15.86
C PRO A 108 -10.24 9.42 16.92
N GLU A 109 -10.84 9.05 18.04
CA GLU A 109 -10.19 8.34 19.14
C GLU A 109 -9.65 6.96 18.73
N LYS A 110 -10.43 6.18 17.96
CA LYS A 110 -9.97 4.86 17.48
C LYS A 110 -8.95 5.00 16.35
N ARG A 111 -9.10 5.98 15.45
CA ARG A 111 -8.06 6.30 14.45
C ARG A 111 -6.73 6.65 15.10
N LEU A 112 -6.74 7.50 16.13
CA LEU A 112 -5.55 7.91 16.89
C LEU A 112 -4.88 6.75 17.65
N LYS A 113 -5.63 5.69 17.96
CA LYS A 113 -5.06 4.46 18.53
C LYS A 113 -4.45 3.55 17.45
N PHE A 114 -5.16 3.35 16.33
CA PHE A 114 -4.75 2.38 15.31
C PHE A 114 -3.62 2.88 14.39
N ILE A 115 -3.71 4.10 13.88
CA ILE A 115 -2.75 4.63 12.88
C ILE A 115 -1.30 4.55 13.39
N PRO A 116 -0.97 4.92 14.66
CA PRO A 116 0.40 4.76 15.16
C PRO A 116 0.88 3.31 15.21
N LEU A 117 0.00 2.35 15.50
CA LEU A 117 0.33 0.93 15.50
C LEU A 117 0.68 0.45 14.10
N LEU A 118 -0.13 0.82 13.10
CA LEU A 118 0.13 0.53 11.69
C LEU A 118 1.46 1.14 11.23
N VAL A 119 1.68 2.43 11.48
CA VAL A 119 2.93 3.13 11.12
C VAL A 119 4.15 2.48 11.78
N THR A 120 4.05 2.12 13.07
CA THR A 120 5.12 1.43 13.79
C THR A 120 5.41 0.07 13.17
N TYR A 121 4.37 -0.70 12.83
CA TYR A 121 4.52 -1.99 12.18
C TYR A 121 5.21 -1.87 10.82
N LEU A 122 4.80 -0.91 9.98
CA LEU A 122 5.40 -0.67 8.67
C LEU A 122 6.90 -0.34 8.79
N ARG A 123 7.27 0.55 9.73
CA ARG A 123 8.65 0.94 9.97
C ARG A 123 9.51 -0.22 10.48
N ASN A 124 9.04 -0.95 11.49
CA ASN A 124 9.77 -2.07 12.07
C ASN A 124 10.04 -3.19 11.05
N ASN A 125 9.13 -3.38 10.09
CA ASN A 125 9.25 -4.42 9.07
C ASN A 125 9.78 -3.92 7.72
N LYS A 126 10.16 -2.64 7.61
CA LYS A 126 10.74 -2.01 6.40
C LYS A 126 9.80 -1.94 5.19
N PHE A 127 8.51 -1.75 5.39
CA PHE A 127 7.58 -1.39 4.31
C PHE A 127 7.76 0.07 3.88
N ASP A 128 7.53 0.36 2.60
CA ASP A 128 7.61 1.72 2.03
C ASP A 128 6.27 2.46 2.06
N GLY A 129 5.18 1.76 2.40
CA GLY A 129 3.87 2.35 2.49
C GLY A 129 2.79 1.33 2.82
N VAL A 130 1.55 1.81 2.80
CA VAL A 130 0.35 0.99 2.94
C VAL A 130 -0.58 1.25 1.75
N GLN A 131 -1.16 0.18 1.21
CA GLN A 131 -2.28 0.23 0.29
C GLN A 131 -3.52 -0.12 1.11
N VAL A 132 -4.49 0.78 1.15
CA VAL A 132 -5.77 0.53 1.82
C VAL A 132 -6.75 -0.01 0.79
N GLU A 133 -7.25 -1.23 0.98
CA GLU A 133 -8.16 -1.90 0.07
C GLU A 133 -9.47 -2.26 0.79
N LEU A 134 -10.59 -1.84 0.20
CA LEU A 134 -11.92 -2.25 0.63
C LEU A 134 -12.49 -3.24 -0.37
N ALA A 135 -12.73 -4.47 0.07
CA ALA A 135 -13.40 -5.44 -0.78
C ALA A 135 -14.91 -5.21 -0.80
N VAL A 136 -15.34 -4.58 -1.89
CA VAL A 136 -16.74 -4.56 -2.36
C VAL A 136 -16.99 -5.82 -3.21
N GLY A 137 -17.43 -6.92 -2.58
CA GLY A 137 -17.79 -8.17 -3.28
C GLY A 137 -19.21 -8.16 -3.87
N TYR A 138 -19.47 -9.02 -4.86
CA TYR A 138 -20.80 -9.26 -5.45
C TYR A 138 -21.82 -9.63 -4.37
N GLY A 139 -22.72 -8.69 -4.03
CA GLY A 139 -23.77 -8.87 -3.02
C GLY A 139 -23.51 -8.17 -1.69
N LEU A 140 -22.33 -7.58 -1.48
CA LEU A 140 -22.10 -6.63 -0.39
C LEU A 140 -22.61 -5.26 -0.85
N TRP A 141 -23.90 -5.06 -0.65
CA TRP A 141 -24.54 -3.76 -0.79
C TRP A 141 -23.81 -2.73 0.07
N SER A 142 -23.72 -1.51 -0.46
CA SER A 142 -23.31 -0.31 0.29
C SER A 142 -23.78 -0.45 1.74
N PRO A 143 -22.86 -0.48 2.72
CA PRO A 143 -23.31 -0.50 4.09
C PRO A 143 -24.20 0.72 4.28
N LEU A 144 -25.36 0.53 4.91
CA LEU A 144 -26.16 1.63 5.49
C LEU A 144 -25.32 2.53 6.43
N ARG A 145 -24.09 2.08 6.72
CA ARG A 145 -23.07 2.64 7.59
C ARG A 145 -21.76 3.01 6.85
N TYR A 146 -21.73 3.11 5.52
CA TYR A 146 -20.56 3.71 4.85
C TYR A 146 -20.67 5.23 4.95
N ASN A 147 -19.95 5.83 5.89
CA ASN A 147 -19.89 7.27 6.01
C ASN A 147 -18.68 7.75 5.21
N ILE A 148 -18.92 8.20 3.97
CA ILE A 148 -17.88 8.60 3.03
C ILE A 148 -17.00 9.74 3.59
N ASP A 149 -17.56 10.63 4.41
CA ASP A 149 -16.82 11.74 5.03
C ASP A 149 -15.81 11.20 6.05
N ARG A 150 -16.17 10.14 6.78
CA ARG A 150 -15.27 9.48 7.73
C ARG A 150 -14.21 8.61 7.08
N TRP A 151 -14.42 8.21 5.82
CA TRP A 151 -13.41 7.54 5.03
C TRP A 151 -12.30 8.51 4.63
N ALA A 152 -12.65 9.72 4.18
CA ALA A 152 -11.69 10.77 3.87
C ALA A 152 -10.81 11.11 5.09
N ASP A 153 -11.45 11.33 6.25
CA ASP A 153 -10.79 11.52 7.57
C ASP A 153 -9.77 10.42 7.94
N PHE A 154 -9.90 9.22 7.38
CA PHE A 154 -8.99 8.10 7.64
C PHE A 154 -7.86 8.01 6.62
N MET A 155 -8.10 8.48 5.40
CA MET A 155 -7.14 8.48 4.30
C MET A 155 -6.23 9.71 4.30
N GLU A 156 -6.67 10.83 4.89
CA GLU A 156 -5.90 12.07 5.11
C GLU A 156 -5.01 12.01 6.37
#